data_AF-A0A1G6JII6-F1
#
_entry.id   AF-A0A1G6JII6-F1
#
_cell.length_a   1.000
_cell.length_b   1.000
_cell.length_c   1.000
_cell.angle_alpha   90.00
_cell.angle_beta   90.00
_cell.angle_gamma   90.00
#
_symmetry.space_group_name_H-M   'P 1'
#
loop_
_entity.id
_entity.type
_entity.pdbx_description
1 polymer ?
#
loop_
_entity_poly.entity_id
_entity_poly.type
_entity_poly.pdbx_seq_one_letter_code
_entity_poly.pdbx_strand_id
1 'polypeptide(L)'
;MTDPVSSIRNLGPAFEAACDRAGIRSAQELRALGPDAAYARLIEAGTRPHFIGYYVLVMGLQGRPWNDCKGKEKQALRARFDAIKAAATPKPVSKLVAELDALGVRVGTGDLEPT
;
A
#
# COMPACT_ATOMS: atom_id res chain seq x y z
N MET A 1 -16.02 -7.39 20.31
CA MET A 1 -15.34 -6.08 20.11
C MET A 1 -14.28 -6.29 19.05
N THR A 2 -14.18 -5.38 18.09
CA THR A 2 -13.10 -5.36 17.09
C THR A 2 -12.02 -4.43 17.62
N ASP A 3 -10.78 -4.93 17.67
CA ASP A 3 -9.67 -4.13 18.19
C ASP A 3 -9.20 -3.15 17.12
N PRO A 4 -8.75 -1.95 17.51
CA PRO A 4 -8.19 -0.99 16.57
C PRO A 4 -6.90 -1.53 15.94
N VAL A 5 -6.56 -1.11 14.72
CA VAL A 5 -5.34 -1.57 14.02
C VAL A 5 -4.08 -1.25 14.83
N SER A 6 -4.07 -0.13 15.53
CA SER A 6 -2.99 0.31 16.43
C SER A 6 -2.77 -0.59 17.65
N SER A 7 -3.66 -1.54 17.93
CA SER A 7 -3.43 -2.61 18.92
C SER A 7 -2.40 -3.64 18.45
N ILE A 8 -2.14 -3.74 17.15
CA ILE A 8 -1.13 -4.65 16.60
C ILE A 8 0.26 -4.07 16.87
N ARG A 9 1.16 -4.92 17.38
CA ARG A 9 2.56 -4.56 17.63
C ARG A 9 3.17 -3.86 16.42
N ASN A 10 3.95 -2.81 16.68
CA ASN A 10 4.61 -1.93 15.71
C ASN A 10 3.68 -1.02 14.89
N LEU A 11 2.36 -1.17 14.94
CA LEU A 11 1.42 -0.33 14.21
C LEU A 11 0.91 0.78 15.13
N GLY A 12 1.20 2.03 14.76
CA GLY A 12 0.73 3.20 15.51
C GLY A 12 -0.47 3.89 14.85
N PRO A 13 -0.98 4.98 15.45
CA PRO A 13 -2.15 5.73 14.96
C PRO A 13 -2.02 6.21 13.51
N ALA A 14 -0.80 6.54 13.05
CA ALA A 14 -0.56 6.95 11.67
C ALA A 14 -0.82 5.82 10.65
N PHE A 15 -0.49 4.58 11.03
CA PHE A 15 -0.77 3.41 10.19
C PHE A 15 -2.25 3.07 10.21
N GLU A 16 -2.89 3.16 11.37
CA GLU A 16 -4.35 3.00 11.51
C GLU A 16 -5.12 3.99 10.63
N ALA A 17 -4.78 5.28 10.67
CA ALA A 17 -5.41 6.27 9.80
C ALA A 17 -5.23 5.95 8.30
N ALA A 18 -4.11 5.33 7.91
CA ALA A 18 -3.91 4.86 6.54
C ALA A 18 -4.79 3.63 6.21
N CYS A 19 -4.93 2.70 7.15
CA CYS A 19 -5.87 1.59 7.05
C CYS A 19 -7.32 2.07 6.92
N ASP A 20 -7.73 3.07 7.71
CA ASP A 20 -9.08 3.63 7.66
C ASP A 20 -9.42 4.23 6.29
N ARG A 21 -8.46 4.97 5.69
CA ARG A 21 -8.57 5.48 4.32
C ARG A 21 -8.66 4.35 3.29
N ALA A 22 -7.97 3.24 3.53
CA ALA A 22 -8.02 2.03 2.70
C ALA A 22 -9.22 1.11 3.00
N GLY A 23 -10.14 1.54 3.88
CA GLY A 23 -11.33 0.78 4.26
C GLY A 23 -11.08 -0.38 5.22
N ILE A 24 -9.87 -0.53 5.78
CA ILE A 24 -9.51 -1.58 6.74
C ILE A 24 -9.76 -1.03 8.14
N ARG A 25 -10.83 -1.48 8.80
CA ARG A 25 -11.39 -0.84 10.01
C ARG A 25 -11.06 -1.57 11.32
N SER A 26 -10.37 -2.70 11.26
CA SER A 26 -10.03 -3.47 12.47
C SER A 26 -8.76 -4.29 12.35
N ALA A 27 -8.18 -4.64 13.50
CA ALA A 27 -7.04 -5.54 13.59
C ALA A 27 -7.37 -6.96 13.09
N GLN A 28 -8.61 -7.42 13.30
CA GLN A 28 -9.11 -8.72 12.83
C GLN A 28 -9.17 -8.74 11.30
N GLU A 29 -9.73 -7.69 10.70
CA GLU A 29 -9.77 -7.54 9.24
C GLU A 29 -8.36 -7.47 8.63
N LEU A 30 -7.46 -6.71 9.25
CA LEU A 30 -6.07 -6.60 8.80
C LEU A 30 -5.34 -7.96 8.85
N ARG A 31 -5.58 -8.77 9.89
CA ARG A 31 -5.04 -10.13 9.98
C ARG A 31 -5.64 -11.07 8.92
N ALA A 32 -6.94 -10.97 8.66
CA ALA A 32 -7.63 -11.80 7.68
C ALA A 32 -7.16 -11.49 6.24
N LEU A 33 -6.93 -10.21 5.91
CA LEU A 33 -6.35 -9.79 4.63
C LEU A 33 -4.91 -10.26 4.46
N GLY A 34 -4.14 -10.24 5.54
CA GLY A 34 -2.70 -10.47 5.51
C GLY A 34 -1.92 -9.27 4.97
N PRO A 35 -0.58 -9.30 5.10
CA PRO A 35 0.25 -8.10 4.90
C PRO A 35 0.26 -7.62 3.45
N ASP A 36 0.29 -8.52 2.47
CA ASP A 36 0.51 -8.16 1.07
C ASP A 36 -0.73 -7.49 0.47
N ALA A 37 -1.91 -8.09 0.67
CA ALA A 37 -3.18 -7.55 0.20
C ALA A 37 -3.54 -6.25 0.93
N ALA A 38 -3.31 -6.18 2.24
CA ALA A 38 -3.53 -4.95 3.00
C ALA A 38 -2.62 -3.82 2.50
N TYR A 39 -1.33 -4.09 2.26
CA TYR A 39 -0.40 -3.08 1.79
C TYR A 39 -0.69 -2.63 0.35
N ALA A 40 -1.16 -3.53 -0.52
CA ALA A 40 -1.67 -3.16 -1.84
C ALA A 40 -2.82 -2.15 -1.73
N ARG A 41 -3.84 -2.44 -0.90
CA ARG A 41 -4.96 -1.52 -0.65
C ARG A 41 -4.52 -0.17 -0.09
N LEU A 42 -3.53 -0.17 0.82
CA LEU A 42 -2.94 1.05 1.35
C LEU A 42 -2.35 1.92 0.23
N ILE A 43 -1.63 1.32 -0.73
CA ILE A 43 -1.06 2.03 -1.88
C ILE A 43 -2.15 2.55 -2.80
N GLU A 44 -3.15 1.72 -3.12
CA GLU A 44 -4.30 2.11 -3.95
C GLU A 44 -5.09 3.27 -3.34
N ALA A 45 -5.19 3.32 -2.00
CA ALA A 45 -5.78 4.41 -1.24
C ALA A 45 -4.86 5.65 -1.08
N GLY A 46 -3.74 5.71 -1.80
CA GLY A 46 -2.85 6.87 -1.86
C GLY A 46 -1.70 6.87 -0.84
N THR A 47 -1.47 5.78 -0.11
CA THR A 47 -0.28 5.68 0.76
C THR A 47 0.98 5.61 -0.09
N ARG A 48 1.93 6.52 0.11
CA ARG A 48 3.23 6.48 -0.57
C ARG A 48 3.95 5.16 -0.23
N PRO A 49 4.32 4.33 -1.22
CA PRO A 49 4.98 3.05 -0.97
C PRO A 49 6.29 3.23 -0.19
N HIS A 50 6.41 2.56 0.96
CA HIS A 50 7.60 2.62 1.80
C HIS A 50 7.93 1.27 2.42
N PHE A 51 9.09 0.73 2.07
CA PHE A 51 9.46 -0.64 2.45
C PHE A 51 9.49 -0.88 3.96
N ILE A 52 9.94 0.10 4.75
CA ILE A 52 9.93 -0.04 6.22
C ILE A 52 8.50 -0.24 6.72
N GLY A 53 7.54 0.53 6.19
CA GLY A 53 6.13 0.41 6.57
C GLY A 53 5.56 -0.96 6.22
N TYR A 54 5.94 -1.50 5.05
CA TYR A 54 5.51 -2.84 4.63
C TYR A 54 6.04 -3.95 5.55
N TYR A 55 7.35 -4.03 5.81
CA TYR A 55 7.83 -5.13 6.65
C TYR A 55 7.45 -4.94 8.12
N VAL A 56 7.26 -3.70 8.60
CA VAL A 56 6.71 -3.43 9.94
C VAL A 56 5.33 -4.05 10.08
N LEU A 57 4.46 -3.95 9.06
CA LEU A 57 3.18 -4.65 9.01
C LEU A 57 3.37 -6.17 9.09
N VAL A 58 4.28 -6.75 8.28
CA VAL A 58 4.56 -8.19 8.29
C VAL A 58 4.99 -8.65 9.70
N MET A 59 5.94 -7.95 10.32
CA MET A 59 6.42 -8.28 11.67
C MET A 59 5.32 -8.12 12.72
N GLY A 60 4.50 -7.07 12.60
CA GLY A 60 3.36 -6.82 13.48
C GLY A 60 2.33 -7.94 13.46
N LEU A 61 1.96 -8.43 12.26
CA LEU A 61 1.03 -9.54 12.09
C LEU A 61 1.59 -10.88 12.60
N GLN A 62 2.92 -11.05 12.58
CA GLN A 62 3.60 -12.18 13.20
C GLN A 62 3.80 -12.03 14.71
N GLY A 63 3.46 -10.87 15.29
CA GLY A 63 3.71 -10.57 16.70
C GLY A 63 5.17 -10.36 17.05
N ARG A 64 6.06 -10.09 16.08
CA ARG A 64 7.51 -9.90 16.27
C ARG A 64 7.86 -8.41 16.37
N PRO A 65 8.94 -8.04 17.08
CA PRO A 65 9.46 -6.68 17.01
C PRO A 65 10.01 -6.41 15.61
N TRP A 66 9.80 -5.19 15.09
CA TRP A 66 10.15 -4.89 13.70
C TRP A 66 11.65 -5.03 13.37
N ASN A 67 12.52 -4.88 14.37
CA ASN A 67 13.97 -4.96 14.25
C ASN A 67 14.50 -6.41 14.11
N ASP A 68 13.62 -7.41 14.19
CA ASP A 68 13.97 -8.82 14.04
C ASP A 68 14.09 -9.24 12.56
N CYS A 69 13.55 -8.46 11.62
CA CYS A 69 13.67 -8.72 10.19
C CYS A 69 15.11 -8.53 9.68
N LYS A 70 15.80 -9.65 9.40
CA LYS A 70 17.25 -9.66 9.08
C LYS A 70 17.61 -10.56 7.89
N GLY A 71 18.78 -10.30 7.30
CA GLY A 71 19.41 -11.17 6.30
C GLY A 71 18.49 -11.53 5.12
N LYS A 72 18.36 -12.85 4.87
CA LYS A 72 17.57 -13.41 3.76
C LYS A 72 16.09 -13.05 3.83
N GLU A 73 15.51 -12.96 5.03
CA GLU A 73 14.11 -12.58 5.21
C GLU A 73 13.85 -11.17 4.68
N LYS A 74 14.72 -10.22 5.03
CA LYS A 74 14.61 -8.83 4.55
C LYS A 74 14.70 -8.74 3.02
N GLN A 75 15.54 -9.57 2.39
CA GLN A 75 15.66 -9.63 0.93
C GLN A 75 14.39 -10.20 0.29
N ALA A 76 13.83 -11.28 0.85
CA ALA A 76 12.57 -11.85 0.36
C ALA A 76 11.40 -10.86 0.50
N LEU A 77 11.33 -10.14 1.62
CA LEU A 77 10.33 -9.09 1.80
C LEU A 77 10.52 -7.93 0.83
N ARG A 78 11.77 -7.58 0.48
CA ARG A 78 12.05 -6.55 -0.51
C ARG A 78 11.46 -6.94 -1.87
N ALA A 79 11.73 -8.17 -2.33
CA ALA A 79 11.19 -8.66 -3.59
C ALA A 79 9.65 -8.64 -3.60
N ARG A 80 9.01 -9.09 -2.52
CA ARG A 80 7.54 -9.04 -2.37
C ARG A 80 7.01 -7.61 -2.41
N PHE A 81 7.64 -6.69 -1.68
CA PHE A 81 7.27 -5.27 -1.67
C PHE A 81 7.36 -4.65 -3.07
N ASP A 82 8.43 -4.92 -3.82
CA ASP A 82 8.59 -4.34 -5.14
C ASP A 82 7.54 -4.87 -6.13
N ALA A 83 7.13 -6.15 -6.00
CA ALA A 83 6.01 -6.71 -6.75
C ALA A 83 4.67 -6.04 -6.39
N ILE A 84 4.38 -5.86 -5.09
CA ILE A 84 3.16 -5.18 -4.61
C ILE A 84 3.13 -3.74 -5.13
N LYS A 85 4.23 -3.00 -4.99
CA LYS A 85 4.35 -1.62 -5.47
C LYS A 85 4.11 -1.53 -6.97
N ALA A 86 4.68 -2.44 -7.75
CA ALA A 86 4.51 -2.46 -9.20
C ALA A 86 3.07 -2.77 -9.63
N ALA A 87 2.36 -3.62 -8.88
CA ALA A 87 0.98 -3.98 -9.16
C ALA A 87 -0.04 -2.93 -8.71
N ALA A 88 0.17 -2.33 -7.54
CA ALA A 88 -0.78 -1.41 -6.88
C ALA A 88 -0.63 0.05 -7.30
N THR A 89 0.52 0.44 -7.87
CA THR A 89 0.67 1.79 -8.43
C THR A 89 -0.14 1.85 -9.72
N PRO A 90 -1.18 2.71 -9.82
CA PRO A 90 -1.90 2.88 -11.06
C PRO A 90 -0.89 3.24 -12.14
N LYS A 91 -0.85 2.46 -13.22
CA LYS A 91 -0.04 2.85 -14.38
C LYS A 91 -0.51 4.24 -14.77
N PRO A 92 0.39 5.22 -14.88
CA PRO A 92 -0.03 6.55 -15.27
C PRO A 92 -0.80 6.43 -16.57
N VAL A 93 -1.84 7.23 -16.67
CA VAL A 93 -2.66 7.54 -17.85
C VAL A 93 -1.80 7.84 -19.10
N SER A 94 -0.47 7.91 -18.95
CA SER A 94 0.60 7.95 -19.93
C SER A 94 0.39 7.13 -21.20
N LYS A 95 -0.27 5.97 -21.18
CA LYS A 95 -0.49 5.27 -22.45
C LYS A 95 -1.59 5.93 -23.28
N LEU A 96 -2.72 6.25 -22.66
CA LEU A 96 -3.82 6.96 -23.33
C LEU A 96 -3.42 8.40 -23.68
N VAL A 97 -2.70 9.09 -22.80
CA VAL A 97 -2.19 10.45 -23.03
C VAL A 97 -1.10 10.46 -24.12
N ALA A 98 -0.20 9.48 -24.16
CA ALA A 98 0.79 9.37 -25.24
C ALA A 98 0.14 8.94 -26.57
N GLU A 99 -0.88 8.10 -26.55
CA GLU A 99 -1.66 7.75 -27.74
C GLU A 99 -2.48 8.95 -28.26
N LEU A 100 -3.07 9.76 -27.38
CA LEU A 100 -3.77 11.01 -27.72
C LEU A 100 -2.81 12.07 -28.28
N ASP A 101 -1.61 12.23 -27.70
CA ASP A 101 -0.58 13.14 -28.19
C ASP A 101 -0.03 12.69 -29.56
N ALA A 102 0.17 11.38 -29.75
CA ALA A 102 0.55 10.80 -31.05
C ALA A 102 -0.51 10.98 -32.15
N LEU A 103 -1.79 11.12 -31.76
CA LEU A 103 -2.91 11.49 -32.65
C LEU A 103 -3.08 13.01 -32.80
N GLY A 104 -2.20 13.83 -32.19
CA GLY A 104 -2.20 15.29 -32.28
C GLY A 104 -3.18 15.99 -31.32
N VAL A 105 -3.78 15.27 -30.37
CA VAL A 105 -4.72 15.82 -29.40
C VAL A 105 -3.97 16.14 -28.10
N ARG A 106 -3.71 17.44 -27.87
CA ARG A 106 -3.12 17.90 -26.60
C ARG A 106 -4.19 17.97 -25.52
N VAL A 107 -4.24 16.94 -24.68
CA VAL A 107 -5.13 16.89 -23.51
C VAL A 107 -4.29 17.13 -22.24
N GLY A 108 -4.59 18.19 -21.51
CA GLY A 108 -4.04 18.43 -20.18
C GLY A 108 -4.83 17.67 -19.12
N THR A 109 -4.23 17.43 -17.95
CA THR A 109 -4.91 16.71 -16.84
C THR A 109 -6.21 17.38 -16.37
N GLY A 110 -6.41 18.68 -16.65
CA GLY A 110 -7.64 19.41 -16.33
C GLY A 110 -8.76 19.30 -17.37
N ASP A 111 -8.52 18.71 -18.53
CA ASP A 111 -9.53 18.53 -19.59
C ASP A 111 -10.35 17.23 -19.40
N LEU A 112 -10.04 16.47 -18.35
CA LEU A 112 -10.60 15.13 -18.09
C LEU A 112 -11.60 15.08 -16.92
N GLU A 113 -11.90 16.23 -16.29
CA GLU A 113 -12.92 16.29 -15.24
C GLU A 113 -14.32 16.45 -15.86
N PRO A 114 -15.28 15.56 -15.56
CA PRO A 114 -16.66 15.73 -16.00
C PRO A 114 -17.28 16.95 -15.30
N THR A 115 -17.95 17.79 -16.08
CA THR A 115 -18.70 18.98 -15.60
C THR A 115 -19.92 18.57 -14.78
#